data_AF-A0A1I6ECS6-F1
#
_entry.id   AF-A0A1I6ECS6-F1
#
_cell.length_a   1.000
_cell.length_b   1.000
_cell.length_c   1.000
_cell.angle_alpha   90.00
_cell.angle_beta   90.00
_cell.angle_gamma   90.00
#
_symmetry.space_group_name_H-M   'P 1'
#
loop_
_entity.id
_entity.type
_entity.pdbx_description
1 polymer ?
#
loop_
_entity_poly.entity_id
_entity_poly.type
_entity_poly.pdbx_seq_one_letter_code
_entity_poly.pdbx_strand_id
1 'polypeptide(L)'
;MTDQEKVDLINTLHPKVVDYDADGEICYYVYVPLDDETRDVLKKLGCDDNYINLNSVEGLGQLLFDLTQVGFDFANWWHSESGFSLIKPIEC
;
A
#
# COMPACT_ATOMS: atom_id res chain seq x y z
N MET A 1 13.04 -9.89 -5.86
CA MET A 1 12.36 -9.99 -4.56
C MET A 1 11.30 -11.07 -4.65
N THR A 2 11.20 -11.92 -3.64
CA THR A 2 10.07 -12.82 -3.41
C THR A 2 8.82 -12.01 -3.04
N ASP A 3 7.64 -12.61 -3.11
CA ASP A 3 6.41 -11.90 -2.73
C ASP A 3 6.40 -11.56 -1.23
N GLN A 4 6.96 -12.41 -0.37
CA GLN A 4 7.12 -12.09 1.06
C GLN A 4 8.05 -10.87 1.26
N GLU A 5 9.18 -10.80 0.57
CA GLU A 5 10.08 -9.63 0.66
C GLU A 5 9.39 -8.34 0.18
N LYS A 6 8.50 -8.41 -0.81
CA LYS A 6 7.72 -7.26 -1.28
C LYS A 6 6.65 -6.85 -0.26
N VAL A 7 5.96 -7.83 0.35
CA VAL A 7 5.02 -7.59 1.46
C VAL A 7 5.73 -6.90 2.62
N ASP A 8 6.87 -7.45 3.05
CA ASP A 8 7.65 -6.88 4.15
C ASP A 8 8.09 -5.44 3.82
N LEU A 9 8.48 -5.18 2.57
CA LEU A 9 8.89 -3.86 2.12
C LEU A 9 7.71 -2.86 2.07
N ILE A 10 6.58 -3.18 1.46
CA ILE A 10 5.44 -2.24 1.40
C ILE A 10 4.87 -1.97 2.79
N ASN A 11 4.90 -2.97 3.69
CA ASN A 11 4.42 -2.82 5.06
C ASN A 11 5.33 -1.92 5.92
N THR A 12 6.53 -1.56 5.48
CA THR A 12 7.30 -0.47 6.13
C THR A 12 6.55 0.86 6.11
N LEU A 13 5.61 1.04 5.16
CA LEU A 13 4.75 2.22 5.06
C LEU A 13 3.48 2.12 5.93
N HIS A 14 3.19 0.98 6.55
CA HIS A 14 1.97 0.80 7.33
C HIS A 14 1.78 1.84 8.46
N PRO A 15 2.82 2.23 9.23
CA PRO A 15 2.69 3.29 10.23
C PRO A 15 2.34 4.68 9.67
N LYS A 16 2.45 4.87 8.34
CA LYS A 16 2.13 6.12 7.65
C LYS A 16 0.74 6.14 7.03
N VAL A 17 -0.06 5.07 7.15
CA VAL A 17 -1.42 5.06 6.63
C VAL A 17 -2.24 6.15 7.32
N VAL A 18 -2.75 7.08 6.52
CA VAL A 18 -3.54 8.23 7.00
C VAL A 18 -5.04 8.02 6.82
N ASP A 19 -5.42 7.17 5.88
CA ASP A 19 -6.81 6.83 5.60
C ASP A 19 -6.88 5.48 4.86
N TYR A 20 -7.95 4.73 5.08
CA TYR A 20 -8.21 3.47 4.38
C TYR A 20 -9.71 3.15 4.44
N ASP A 21 -10.19 2.41 3.45
CA ASP A 21 -11.53 1.81 3.47
C ASP A 21 -11.43 0.33 3.12
N ALA A 22 -11.82 -0.50 4.07
CA ALA A 22 -11.92 -1.94 3.92
C ALA A 22 -13.10 -2.45 4.74
N ASP A 23 -13.96 -3.26 4.13
CA ASP A 23 -15.20 -3.76 4.73
C ASP A 23 -15.11 -5.20 5.26
N GLY A 24 -13.89 -5.74 5.31
CA GLY A 24 -13.64 -7.13 5.70
C GLY A 24 -13.75 -8.14 4.57
N GLU A 25 -14.18 -7.72 3.37
CA GLU A 25 -14.16 -8.53 2.14
C GLU A 25 -13.30 -7.88 1.05
N ILE A 26 -13.44 -6.56 0.91
CA ILE A 26 -12.82 -5.72 -0.11
C ILE A 26 -12.04 -4.61 0.60
N CYS A 27 -10.84 -4.33 0.09
CA CYS A 27 -10.07 -3.14 0.45
C CYS A 27 -10.09 -2.17 -0.74
N TYR A 28 -10.79 -1.04 -0.57
CA TYR A 28 -11.04 -0.06 -1.63
C TYR A 28 -9.85 0.89 -1.84
N TYR A 29 -9.25 1.38 -0.75
CA TYR A 29 -8.07 2.24 -0.79
C TYR A 29 -7.26 2.14 0.49
N VAL A 30 -5.96 2.43 0.38
CA VAL A 30 -5.04 2.57 1.52
C VAL A 30 -4.12 3.74 1.21
N TYR A 31 -4.38 4.89 1.82
CA TYR A 31 -3.63 6.12 1.54
C TYR A 31 -2.46 6.33 2.50
N VAL A 32 -1.31 6.66 1.93
CA VAL A 32 -0.12 7.14 2.64
C VAL A 32 0.34 8.49 2.06
N PRO A 33 1.01 9.34 2.85
CA PRO A 33 1.71 10.51 2.34
C PRO A 33 2.73 10.12 1.27
N LEU A 34 2.73 10.85 0.15
CA LEU A 34 3.70 10.65 -0.93
C LEU A 34 5.00 11.45 -0.65
N ASP A 35 5.66 11.09 0.45
CA ASP A 35 6.97 11.61 0.83
C ASP A 35 8.14 10.82 0.19
N ASP A 36 9.37 11.24 0.48
CA ASP A 36 10.58 10.62 -0.10
C ASP A 36 10.71 9.13 0.25
N GLU A 37 10.32 8.73 1.47
CA GLU A 37 10.38 7.33 1.89
C GLU A 37 9.33 6.48 1.16
N THR A 38 8.10 6.99 1.03
CA THR A 38 7.06 6.34 0.22
C THR A 38 7.53 6.17 -1.22
N ARG A 39 8.10 7.21 -1.84
CA ARG A 39 8.64 7.15 -3.21
C ARG A 39 9.76 6.12 -3.33
N ASP A 40 10.67 6.07 -2.38
CA ASP A 40 11.78 5.12 -2.37
C ASP A 40 11.29 3.67 -2.25
N VAL A 41 10.28 3.42 -1.41
CA VAL A 41 9.65 2.09 -1.29
C VAL A 41 8.97 1.70 -2.59
N LEU A 42 8.16 2.58 -3.18
CA LEU A 42 7.48 2.33 -4.46
C LEU A 42 8.49 2.04 -5.60
N LYS A 43 9.59 2.79 -5.67
CA LYS A 43 10.67 2.56 -6.64
C LYS A 43 11.33 1.20 -6.48
N LYS A 44 11.59 0.77 -5.24
CA LYS A 44 12.15 -0.56 -4.94
C LYS A 44 11.18 -1.69 -5.31
N LEU A 45 9.87 -1.42 -5.26
CA LEU A 45 8.82 -2.35 -5.71
C LEU A 45 8.62 -2.34 -7.24
N GLY A 46 9.31 -1.46 -7.97
CA GLY A 46 9.28 -1.41 -9.43
C GLY A 46 8.39 -0.32 -10.03
N CYS A 47 7.79 0.55 -9.21
CA CYS A 47 7.03 1.70 -9.68
C CYS A 47 7.98 2.82 -10.16
N ASP A 48 7.87 3.25 -11.41
CA ASP A 48 8.63 4.38 -11.91
C ASP A 48 8.00 5.74 -11.51
N ASP A 49 8.75 6.84 -11.70
CA ASP A 49 8.29 8.18 -11.34
C ASP A 49 7.02 8.59 -12.10
N ASN A 50 6.82 8.11 -13.33
CA ASN A 50 5.63 8.42 -14.12
C ASN A 50 4.39 7.77 -13.50
N TYR A 51 4.47 6.48 -13.17
CA TYR A 51 3.42 5.75 -12.49
C TYR A 51 3.09 6.39 -11.14
N ILE A 52 4.11 6.73 -10.34
CA ILE A 52 3.93 7.35 -9.03
C ILE A 52 3.18 8.69 -9.15
N ASN A 53 3.60 9.55 -10.09
CA ASN A 53 2.98 10.86 -10.25
C ASN A 53 1.56 10.78 -10.82
N LEU A 54 1.30 9.87 -11.76
CA LEU A 54 -0.04 9.68 -12.35
C LEU A 54 -1.06 9.11 -11.37
N ASN A 55 -0.63 8.32 -10.39
CA ASN A 55 -1.48 7.72 -9.37
C ASN A 55 -1.41 8.45 -8.02
N SER A 56 -0.80 9.64 -7.99
CA SER A 56 -0.84 10.51 -6.82
C SER A 56 -2.18 11.25 -6.74
N VAL A 57 -2.68 11.47 -5.52
CA VAL A 57 -3.92 12.20 -5.28
C VAL A 57 -3.71 13.31 -4.26
N GLU A 58 -4.34 14.46 -4.46
CA GLU A 58 -4.36 15.51 -3.43
C GLU A 58 -5.42 15.18 -2.38
N GLY A 59 -5.01 15.12 -1.11
CA GLY A 59 -5.90 14.81 0.00
C GLY A 59 -5.30 15.24 1.33
N LEU A 60 -6.16 15.64 2.28
CA LEU A 60 -5.73 16.05 3.63
C LEU A 60 -4.66 17.17 3.64
N GLY A 61 -4.63 18.01 2.60
CA GLY A 61 -3.65 19.10 2.47
C GLY A 61 -2.25 18.68 2.00
N GLN A 62 -2.08 17.47 1.50
CA GLN A 62 -0.81 16.95 0.98
C GLN A 62 -1.03 16.02 -0.22
N LEU A 63 0.06 15.59 -0.88
CA LEU A 63 0.00 14.52 -1.87
C LEU A 63 -0.02 13.16 -1.16
N LEU A 64 -0.93 12.30 -1.58
CA LEU A 64 -1.09 10.94 -1.09
C LEU A 64 -0.89 9.96 -2.24
N PHE A 65 -0.66 8.69 -1.89
CA PHE A 65 -0.59 7.58 -2.81
C PHE A 65 -1.45 6.43 -2.32
N ASP A 66 -2.20 5.81 -3.23
CA ASP A 66 -2.98 4.60 -2.95
C ASP A 66 -2.11 3.35 -3.06
N LEU A 67 -1.90 2.66 -1.94
CA LEU A 67 -1.10 1.45 -1.91
C LEU A 67 -1.85 0.21 -2.42
N THR A 68 -3.17 0.26 -2.61
CA THR A 68 -3.97 -0.94 -2.94
C THR A 68 -3.47 -1.66 -4.19
N GLN A 69 -3.38 -0.97 -5.32
CA GLN A 69 -2.95 -1.58 -6.58
C GLN A 69 -1.57 -2.23 -6.44
N VAL A 70 -0.60 -1.50 -5.90
CA VAL A 70 0.78 -1.99 -5.74
C VAL A 70 0.84 -3.15 -4.75
N GLY A 71 0.14 -3.05 -3.62
CA GLY A 71 0.14 -4.09 -2.60
C GLY A 71 -0.51 -5.38 -3.07
N PHE A 72 -1.64 -5.32 -3.79
CA PHE A 72 -2.34 -6.49 -4.30
C PHE A 72 -1.70 -7.12 -5.55
N ASP A 73 -0.67 -6.50 -6.15
CA ASP A 73 0.14 -7.16 -7.17
C ASP A 73 0.93 -8.37 -6.62
N PHE A 74 1.08 -8.46 -5.29
CA PHE A 74 1.80 -9.57 -4.63
C PHE A 74 1.18 -10.04 -3.30
N ALA A 75 0.25 -9.29 -2.70
CA ALA A 75 -0.48 -9.68 -1.50
C ALA A 75 -1.89 -10.21 -1.83
N ASN A 76 -2.47 -10.98 -0.91
CA ASN A 76 -3.83 -11.52 -1.02
C ASN A 76 -4.82 -10.85 -0.07
N TRP A 77 -4.34 -10.07 0.90
CA TRP A 77 -5.17 -9.46 1.92
C TRP A 77 -4.55 -8.18 2.49
N TRP A 78 -5.37 -7.36 3.14
CA TRP A 78 -4.95 -6.19 3.91
C TRP A 78 -5.61 -6.17 5.29
N HIS A 79 -4.81 -5.89 6.32
CA HIS A 79 -5.24 -5.76 7.71
C HIS A 79 -4.97 -4.34 8.21
N SER A 80 -5.93 -3.76 8.91
CA SER A 80 -5.76 -2.44 9.54
C SER A 80 -4.69 -2.41 10.63
N GLU A 81 -4.36 -3.55 11.24
CA GLU A 81 -3.38 -3.65 12.32
C GLU A 81 -1.96 -4.02 11.86
N SER A 82 -1.83 -4.60 10.66
CA SER A 82 -0.55 -5.19 10.22
C SER A 82 -0.23 -4.99 8.73
N GLY A 83 -1.09 -4.32 7.97
CA GLY A 83 -0.89 -4.07 6.54
C GLY A 83 -1.17 -5.29 5.65
N PHE A 84 -0.48 -5.37 4.52
CA PHE A 84 -0.66 -6.39 3.50
C PHE A 84 -0.19 -7.77 3.96
N SER A 85 -0.83 -8.83 3.47
CA SER A 85 -0.55 -10.23 3.81
C SER A 85 -0.71 -11.15 2.62
N LEU A 86 0.13 -12.20 2.55
CA LEU A 86 -0.03 -13.29 1.58
C LEU A 86 -1.17 -14.26 1.94
N ILE A 87 -1.71 -14.18 3.15
CA ILE A 87 -2.71 -15.12 3.67
C ILE A 87 -4.02 -14.36 3.90
N LYS A 88 -5.09 -14.77 3.22
CA LYS A 88 -6.45 -14.34 3.56
C LYS A 88 -6.89 -15.04 4.86
N PRO A 89 -7.43 -14.31 5.86
CA PRO A 89 -7.93 -14.94 7.08
C PRO A 89 -9.01 -15.98 6.76
N ILE A 90 -8.98 -17.10 7.49
CA ILE A 90 -10.01 -18.12 7.41
C ILE A 90 -11.22 -17.58 8.20
N GLU A 91 -12.35 -17.41 7.52
CA GLU A 91 -13.63 -17.10 8.17
C GLU A 91 -14.00 -18.28 9.09
N CYS A 92 -14.06 -18.03 10.40
CA CYS A 92 -14.48 -18.99 11.42
C CYS A 92 -16.00 -18.99 11.59
#